data_AF-A0A6P0IBX7-F1
#
_entry.id   AF-A0A6P0IBX7-F1
#
_cell.length_a   1.000
_cell.length_b   1.000
_cell.length_c   1.000
_cell.angle_alpha   90.00
_cell.angle_beta   90.00
_cell.angle_gamma   90.00
#
_symmetry.space_group_name_H-M   'P 1'
#
loop_
_entity.id
_entity.type
_entity.pdbx_description
1 polymer ?
#
loop_
_entity_poly.entity_id
_entity_poly.type
_entity_poly.pdbx_seq_one_letter_code
_entity_poly.pdbx_strand_id
1 'polypeptide(L)' 'WEADQQTPKNQFSGASYQFVHDQLKKVGEKVVEFNGRPIRARWDSQLQTVLVEEFDGTPIPSSTAFAFVYPAYFGK' A
#
# COMPACT_ATOMS: atom_id res chain seq x y z
N TRP A 1 19.53 -3.85 -5.36
CA TRP A 1 18.47 -4.01 -6.36
C TRP A 1 19.04 -4.89 -7.47
N GLU A 2 18.82 -6.19 -7.40
CA GLU A 2 19.16 -7.11 -8.50
C GLU A 2 17.85 -7.48 -9.20
N ALA A 3 17.81 -7.26 -10.50
CA ALA A 3 16.67 -7.58 -11.33
C ALA A 3 16.88 -8.99 -11.92
N ASP A 4 16.07 -9.94 -11.49
CA ASP A 4 15.98 -11.24 -12.16
C ASP A 4 14.80 -11.26 -13.16
N GLN A 5 14.81 -12.27 -14.03
CA GLN A 5 13.83 -12.42 -15.11
C GLN A 5 12.46 -12.94 -14.65
N GLN A 6 12.21 -13.03 -13.34
CA GLN A 6 10.91 -13.42 -12.78
C GLN A 6 10.04 -12.20 -12.41
N THR A 7 10.27 -11.03 -13.02
CA THR A 7 9.53 -9.81 -12.69
C THR A 7 8.04 -9.96 -13.06
N PRO A 8 7.11 -10.06 -12.10
CA PRO A 8 5.70 -10.18 -12.42
C PRO A 8 5.18 -8.86 -13.01
N LYS A 9 4.48 -8.92 -14.15
CA LYS A 9 3.97 -7.73 -14.82
C LYS A 9 2.97 -7.02 -13.90
N ASN A 10 3.23 -5.73 -13.63
CA ASN A 10 2.43 -4.85 -12.78
C ASN A 10 2.31 -5.32 -11.32
N GLN A 11 3.29 -6.07 -10.80
CA GLN A 11 3.32 -6.49 -9.41
C GLN A 11 4.73 -6.31 -8.84
N PHE A 12 4.81 -6.12 -7.53
CA PHE A 12 6.09 -6.15 -6.82
C PHE A 12 6.51 -7.61 -6.63
N SER A 13 7.79 -7.91 -6.83
CA SER A 13 8.35 -9.19 -6.38
C SER A 13 8.41 -9.18 -4.85
N GLY A 14 7.58 -10.00 -4.19
CA GLY A 14 7.51 -10.12 -2.74
C GLY A 14 6.11 -9.90 -2.16
N ALA A 15 6.01 -9.88 -0.83
CA ALA A 15 4.76 -9.60 -0.13
C ALA A 15 4.37 -8.13 -0.35
N SER A 16 3.16 -7.91 -0.87
CA SER A 16 2.58 -6.58 -1.03
C SER A 16 1.15 -6.58 -0.49
N TYR A 17 0.76 -5.47 0.15
CA TYR A 17 -0.61 -5.28 0.62
C TYR A 17 -1.03 -3.86 0.27
N GLN A 18 -2.18 -3.73 -0.39
CA GLN A 18 -2.72 -2.45 -0.82
C GLN A 18 -3.78 -1.94 0.16
N PHE A 19 -3.62 -0.69 0.59
CA PHE A 19 -4.62 0.00 1.40
C PHE A 19 -5.41 0.97 0.54
N VAL A 20 -6.74 0.83 0.52
CA VAL A 20 -7.62 1.82 -0.11
C VAL A 20 -7.88 2.94 0.89
N HIS A 21 -7.42 4.15 0.57
CA HIS A 21 -7.50 5.30 1.48
C HIS A 21 -8.94 5.61 1.91
N ASP A 22 -9.91 5.60 0.99
CA ASP A 22 -11.32 5.86 1.32
C ASP A 22 -11.92 4.87 2.31
N GLN A 23 -11.42 3.63 2.33
CA GLN A 23 -11.85 2.62 3.28
C GLN A 23 -11.22 2.87 4.64
N LEU A 24 -9.89 3.07 4.70
CA LEU A 24 -9.21 3.32 5.96
C LEU A 24 -9.60 4.65 6.59
N LYS A 25 -9.92 5.68 5.79
CA LYS A 25 -10.43 6.95 6.28
C LYS A 25 -11.76 6.80 7.03
N LYS A 26 -12.60 5.83 6.65
CA LYS A 26 -13.89 5.55 7.31
C LYS A 26 -13.74 4.69 8.56
N VAL A 27 -12.87 3.69 8.51
CA VAL A 27 -12.70 2.72 9.61
C VAL A 27 -11.70 3.23 10.66
N GLY A 28 -10.79 4.12 10.28
CA GLY A 28 -9.75 4.69 11.14
C GLY A 28 -8.52 3.78 11.26
N GLU A 29 -8.73 2.51 11.62
CA GLU A 29 -7.65 1.55 11.83
C GLU A 29 -8.01 0.16 11.25
N LYS A 30 -7.00 -0.57 10.78
CA LYS A 30 -7.13 -1.96 10.37
C LYS A 30 -5.88 -2.75 10.74
N VAL A 31 -6.07 -3.92 11.34
CA VAL A 31 -5.01 -4.92 11.52
C VAL A 31 -5.02 -5.86 10.32
N VAL A 32 -3.85 -6.10 9.73
CA VAL A 32 -3.68 -7.02 8.59
C VAL A 32 -2.48 -7.92 8.81
N GLU A 33 -2.53 -9.12 8.25
CA GLU A 33 -1.38 -10.02 8.24
C GLU A 33 -0.50 -9.70 7.02
N PHE A 34 0.77 -9.40 7.26
CA PHE A 34 1.75 -9.05 6.23
C PHE A 34 3.04 -9.83 6.47
N ASN A 35 3.39 -10.73 5.55
CA ASN A 35 4.56 -11.61 5.66
C ASN A 35 4.55 -12.47 6.95
N GLY A 36 3.39 -13.02 7.31
CA GLY A 36 3.22 -13.89 8.49
C GLY A 36 3.25 -13.18 9.84
N ARG A 37 3.27 -11.84 9.85
CA ARG A 37 3.19 -11.02 11.07
C ARG A 37 1.99 -10.07 11.00
N PRO A 38 1.28 -9.86 12.12
CA PRO A 38 0.20 -8.89 12.16
C PRO A 38 0.79 -7.49 12.26
N ILE A 39 0.27 -6.56 11.46
CA ILE A 39 0.67 -5.14 11.42
C ILE A 39 -0.58 -4.26 11.55
N ARG A 40 -0.40 -3.02 12.03
CA ARG A 40 -1.46 -2.03 12.16
C ARG A 40 -1.33 -0.97 11.06
N ALA A 41 -2.42 -0.74 10.34
CA ALA A 41 -2.54 0.37 9.40
C ALA A 41 -3.57 1.36 9.94
N ARG A 42 -3.17 2.62 10.13
CA ARG A 42 -4.04 3.67 10.66
C ARG A 42 -4.12 4.86 9.72
N TRP A 43 -5.29 5.47 9.64
CA TRP A 43 -5.48 6.72 8.93
C TRP A 43 -4.90 7.87 9.73
N ASP A 44 -4.01 8.64 9.10
CA ASP A 44 -3.48 9.88 9.65
C ASP A 44 -4.25 11.08 9.07
N SER A 45 -4.97 11.79 9.93
CA SER A 45 -5.80 12.92 9.51
C SER A 45 -4.99 14.16 9.13
N GLN A 46 -3.75 14.30 9.60
CA GLN A 46 -2.92 15.46 9.30
C GLN A 46 -2.28 15.31 7.91
N LEU A 47 -1.72 14.14 7.64
CA LEU A 47 -1.06 13.80 6.38
C LEU A 47 -2.04 13.30 5.30
N GLN A 48 -3.29 13.01 5.68
CA GLN A 48 -4.31 12.43 4.81
C GLN A 48 -3.82 11.15 4.11
N THR A 49 -3.12 10.29 4.86
CA THR A 49 -2.52 9.06 4.35
C THR A 49 -2.63 7.93 5.36
N VAL A 50 -2.20 6.74 4.96
CA VAL A 50 -2.13 5.57 5.84
C VAL A 50 -0.72 5.45 6.41
N LEU A 51 -0.63 5.40 7.74
CA LEU A 51 0.59 5.02 8.45
C LEU A 51 0.52 3.53 8.76
N VAL A 52 1.64 2.85 8.54
CA VAL A 52 1.76 1.40 8.76
C VAL A 52 2.82 1.17 9.82
N GLU A 53 2.46 0.47 10.89
CA GLU A 53 3.28 0.31 12.08
C GLU A 53 3.18 -1.12 12.62
N GLU A 54 4.23 -1.59 13.27
CA GLU A 54 4.15 -2.73 14.17
C GLU A 54 3.41 -2.36 15.47
N PHE A 55 3.00 -3.36 16.26
CA PHE A 55 2.24 -3.10 17.48
C PHE A 55 3.04 -2.40 18.58
N ASP A 56 4.37 -2.44 18.50
CA ASP A 56 5.28 -1.71 19.36
C ASP A 56 5.50 -0.24 18.92
N GLY A 57 4.85 0.17 17.83
CA GLY A 57 4.94 1.52 17.26
C GLY A 57 6.09 1.70 16.27
N THR A 58 6.83 0.64 15.92
CA THR A 58 7.88 0.73 14.90
C THR A 58 7.26 1.02 13.53
N PRO A 59 7.61 2.13 12.85
CA PRO A 59 7.07 2.45 11.55
C PRO A 59 7.59 1.48 10.49
N ILE A 60 6.68 0.93 9.69
CA ILE A 60 7.02 0.08 8.54
C ILE A 60 7.12 1.01 7.32
N PRO A 61 8.29 1.08 6.65
CA PRO A 61 8.42 1.84 5.42
C PRO A 61 7.36 1.42 4.40
N SER A 62 6.55 2.38 3.98
CA SER A 62 5.51 2.19 2.96
C SER A 62 5.65 3.26 1.90
N SER A 63 5.34 2.90 0.66
CA SER A 63 5.30 3.84 -0.46
C SER A 63 3.85 4.02 -0.90
N THR A 64 3.40 5.28 -0.97
CA THR A 64 2.14 5.60 -1.63
C THR A 64 2.38 5.55 -3.14
N ALA A 65 1.88 4.51 -3.80
CA ALA A 65 1.91 4.43 -5.25
C ALA A 65 0.71 5.18 -5.83
N PHE A 66 0.97 6.18 -6.66
CA PHE A 66 -0.05 6.89 -7.44
C PHE A 66 -0.17 6.24 -8.83
N ALA A 67 -1.33 5.68 -9.16
CA ALA A 67 -1.61 5.20 -10.51
C ALA A 67 -2.47 6.24 -11.25
N PHE A 68 -1.87 6.92 -12.23
CA PHE A 68 -2.62 7.76 -13.17
C PHE A 68 -3.04 6.90 -14.35
N VAL A 69 -4.31 6.51 -14.40
CA VAL A 69 -4.88 5.89 -15.60
C VAL A 69 -5.21 7.01 -16.58
N TYR A 70 -4.32 7.25 -17.55
CA TYR A 70 -4.68 8.07 -18.71
C TYR A 70 -5.56 7.24 -19.62
N PRO A 71 -6.84 7.59 -19.81
CA PRO A 71 -7.65 6.95 -20.83
C PRO A 71 -6.99 7.26 -22.18
N ALA A 72 -6.49 6.22 -22.85
CA ALA A 72 -6.09 6.35 -24.25
C ALA A 72 -7.38 6.63 -25.04
N TYR A 73 -7.60 7.91 -25.34
CA TYR A 73 -8.67 8.36 -26.22
C TYR A 73 -8.28 7.93 -27.63
N PHE A 74 -8.60 6.69 -28.01
CA PHE A 74 -8.52 6.27 -29.41
C PHE A 74 -9.71 6.91 -30.12
N GLY A 75 -9.50 8.13 -30.65
CA GLY A 75 -10.42 8.77 -31.57
C GLY A 75 -10.66 7.88 -32.80
N LYS A 76 -11.90 7.85 -33.26
CA LYS A 76 -12.32 7.14 -34.49
C LYS A 76 -11.66 7.73 -35.73
#